data_AF-M3XTM9-F1
#
_entry.id   AF-M3XTM9-F1
#
_cell.length_a   1.000
_cell.length_b   1.000
_cell.length_c   1.000
_cell.angle_alpha   90.00
_cell.angle_beta   90.00
_cell.angle_gamma   90.00
#
_symmetry.space_group_name_H-M   'P 1'
#
loop_
_entity.id
_entity.type
_entity.pdbx_description
1 polymer ?
#
loop_
_entity_poly.entity_id
_entity_poly.type
_entity_poly.pdbx_seq_one_letter_code
_entity_poly.pdbx_strand_id
1 'polypeptide(L)'
;MTAEHYQGGMKHQYHVRQCAEANPDETQYEEEKTIYIAAEEVVWDYSPSRKWEKQLQHLQRKNETDIYLDRIGKFLGSKYKKVLYRQYDDITFKNQTKRNEDEKHLDILGPLIFLTPGQKIRIVFKNKASRPYSIHAHGVKTNNSTVVLTQPGNCFRREKSFTAFV
;
A
#
# COMPACT_ATOMS: atom_id res chain seq x y z
N MET A 1 8.73 10.89 -11.97
CA MET A 1 7.40 11.21 -12.54
C MET A 1 6.49 11.65 -11.41
N THR A 2 5.76 12.75 -11.55
CA THR A 2 4.85 13.29 -10.52
C THR A 2 3.39 13.01 -10.89
N ALA A 3 2.48 13.07 -9.91
CA ALA A 3 1.06 12.78 -10.11
C ALA A 3 0.41 13.73 -11.15
N GLU A 4 0.77 15.01 -11.11
CA GLU A 4 0.25 16.02 -12.04
C GLU A 4 0.65 15.74 -13.49
N HIS A 5 1.92 15.40 -13.75
CA HIS A 5 2.38 15.07 -15.10
C HIS A 5 1.70 13.83 -15.66
N TYR A 6 1.47 12.81 -14.83
CA TYR A 6 0.75 11.61 -15.24
C TYR A 6 -0.71 11.92 -15.62
N GLN A 7 -1.40 12.72 -14.80
CA GLN A 7 -2.76 13.20 -15.10
C GLN A 7 -2.80 14.08 -16.34
N GLY A 8 -1.78 14.94 -16.54
CA GLY A 8 -1.58 15.77 -17.73
C GLY A 8 -1.20 15.00 -18.99
N GLY A 9 -1.08 13.67 -18.92
CA GLY A 9 -0.88 12.81 -20.10
C GLY A 9 0.57 12.45 -20.41
N MET A 10 1.52 12.70 -19.50
CA MET A 10 2.90 12.22 -19.61
C MET A 10 2.96 10.70 -19.37
N LYS A 11 2.48 9.94 -20.36
CA LYS A 11 2.43 8.48 -20.40
C LYS A 11 2.73 8.01 -21.81
N HIS A 12 3.46 6.91 -21.92
CA HIS A 12 3.75 6.27 -23.21
C HIS A 12 3.68 4.75 -23.06
N GLN A 13 3.55 4.04 -24.18
CA GLN A 13 3.50 2.59 -24.22
C GLN A 13 4.70 2.06 -24.98
N TYR A 14 5.36 1.05 -24.43
CA TYR A 14 6.36 0.27 -25.14
C TYR A 14 5.85 -1.17 -25.27
N HIS A 15 6.29 -1.86 -26.31
CA HIS A 15 5.86 -3.23 -26.60
C HIS A 15 7.09 -4.12 -26.72
N VAL A 16 7.12 -5.19 -25.93
CA VAL A 16 8.19 -6.19 -25.96
C VAL A 16 7.72 -7.35 -26.83
N ARG A 17 8.44 -7.61 -27.92
CA ARG A 17 8.17 -8.74 -28.83
C ARG A 17 9.13 -9.87 -28.53
N GLN A 18 8.66 -11.10 -28.69
CA GLN A 18 9.53 -12.26 -28.73
C GLN A 18 10.11 -12.40 -30.13
N CYS A 19 11.43 -12.20 -30.26
CA CYS A 19 12.11 -12.19 -31.57
C CYS A 19 12.94 -13.46 -31.85
N ALA A 20 13.21 -14.28 -30.83
CA ALA A 20 13.97 -15.54 -30.91
C ALA A 20 13.32 -16.61 -30.03
N GLU A 21 13.84 -17.85 -30.07
CA GLU A 21 13.40 -18.94 -29.19
C GLU A 21 13.38 -18.49 -27.73
N ALA A 22 12.38 -18.95 -26.99
CA ALA A 22 12.24 -18.62 -25.59
C ALA A 22 13.51 -19.07 -24.86
N ASN A 23 14.27 -18.12 -24.31
CA ASN A 23 15.28 -18.47 -23.33
C ASN A 23 14.49 -18.95 -22.10
N PRO A 24 14.52 -20.26 -21.76
CA PRO A 24 13.79 -20.74 -20.60
C PRO A 24 14.24 -19.93 -19.39
N ASP A 25 13.29 -19.53 -18.56
CA ASP A 25 13.55 -18.80 -17.33
C ASP A 25 14.30 -19.75 -16.39
N GLU A 26 15.63 -19.82 -16.51
CA GLU A 26 16.52 -20.69 -15.71
C GLU A 26 16.60 -20.27 -14.24
N THR A 27 15.86 -19.24 -13.84
CA THR A 27 15.82 -18.80 -12.45
C THR A 27 15.21 -19.91 -11.59
N GLN A 28 16.04 -20.63 -10.84
CA GLN A 28 15.57 -21.47 -9.75
C GLN A 28 14.96 -20.55 -8.70
N TYR A 29 13.63 -20.51 -8.70
CA TYR A 29 12.90 -19.74 -7.72
C TYR A 29 12.87 -20.50 -6.40
N GLU A 30 13.23 -19.83 -5.31
CA GLU A 30 13.07 -20.35 -3.95
C GLU A 30 11.58 -20.52 -3.60
N GLU A 31 11.31 -21.14 -2.44
CA GLU A 31 9.98 -21.42 -1.92
C GLU A 31 9.04 -20.19 -1.95
N GLU A 32 7.81 -20.38 -2.42
CA GLU A 32 6.83 -19.31 -2.56
C GLU A 32 6.24 -18.92 -1.19
N LYS A 33 6.52 -17.69 -0.73
CA LYS A 33 5.92 -17.16 0.50
C LYS A 33 4.52 -16.61 0.21
N THR A 34 3.51 -17.08 0.92
CA THR A 34 2.15 -16.49 0.83
C THR A 34 1.91 -15.44 1.91
N ILE A 35 1.34 -14.28 1.55
CA ILE A 35 0.94 -13.22 2.49
C ILE A 35 -0.50 -12.79 2.19
N TYR A 36 -1.29 -12.56 3.25
CA TYR A 36 -2.69 -12.13 3.15
C TYR A 36 -2.79 -10.64 3.46
N ILE A 37 -3.28 -9.85 2.52
CA ILE A 37 -3.39 -8.39 2.66
C ILE A 37 -4.80 -7.94 2.30
N ALA A 38 -5.39 -7.06 3.11
CA ALA A 38 -6.66 -6.41 2.81
C ALA A 38 -6.51 -4.90 2.67
N ALA A 39 -7.30 -4.31 1.76
CA ALA A 39 -7.55 -2.88 1.74
C ALA A 39 -8.77 -2.56 2.61
N GLU A 40 -8.61 -1.68 3.60
CA GLU A 40 -9.64 -1.39 4.60
C GLU A 40 -9.83 0.11 4.82
N GLU A 41 -11.10 0.51 4.98
CA GLU A 41 -11.44 1.88 5.32
C GLU A 41 -11.30 2.13 6.82
N VAL A 42 -10.52 3.14 7.18
CA VAL A 42 -10.31 3.57 8.58
C VAL A 42 -10.43 5.09 8.70
N VAL A 43 -10.81 5.57 9.87
CA VAL A 43 -10.65 6.99 10.21
C VAL A 43 -9.21 7.20 10.67
N TRP A 44 -8.44 7.91 9.85
CA TRP A 44 -7.06 8.24 10.11
C TRP A 44 -6.93 9.61 10.78
N ASP A 45 -6.20 9.70 11.88
CA ASP A 45 -5.89 10.97 12.55
C ASP A 45 -4.42 11.32 12.32
N TYR A 46 -4.15 12.39 11.59
CA TYR A 46 -2.78 12.85 11.32
C TYR A 46 -2.11 13.48 12.54
N SER A 47 -2.87 13.90 13.55
CA SER A 47 -2.33 14.45 14.79
C SER A 47 -3.14 13.96 15.99
N PRO A 48 -2.96 12.68 16.39
CA PRO A 48 -3.69 12.09 17.51
C PRO A 48 -3.41 12.80 18.85
N SER A 49 -2.26 13.48 18.95
CA SER A 49 -1.87 14.28 20.11
C SER A 49 -1.23 15.59 19.67
N ARG A 50 -1.81 16.70 20.15
CA ARG A 50 -1.26 18.06 19.92
C ARG A 50 -0.29 18.53 21.01
N LYS A 51 0.13 17.63 21.92
CA LYS A 51 1.00 18.01 23.05
C LYS A 51 2.37 18.52 22.55
N TRP A 52 2.98 17.80 21.62
CA TRP A 52 4.28 18.17 21.05
C TRP A 52 4.21 19.50 20.30
N GLU A 53 3.20 19.66 19.44
CA GLU A 53 2.96 20.89 18.67
C GLU A 53 2.77 22.11 19.60
N LYS A 54 1.92 21.99 20.62
CA LYS A 54 1.67 23.07 21.60
C LYS A 54 2.93 23.43 22.39
N GLN A 55 3.73 22.44 22.77
CA GLN A 55 5.00 22.69 23.45
C GLN A 55 5.97 23.45 22.53
N LEU A 56 6.04 23.07 21.25
CA LEU A 56 6.87 23.77 20.27
C LEU A 56 6.42 25.22 20.07
N GLN A 57 5.12 25.46 19.91
CA GLN A 57 4.55 26.80 19.79
C GLN A 57 4.90 27.68 21.01
N HIS A 58 4.77 27.12 22.22
CA HIS A 58 5.14 27.80 23.46
C HIS A 58 6.63 28.20 23.48
N LEU A 59 7.53 27.26 23.12
CA LEU A 59 8.97 27.52 23.06
C LEU A 59 9.33 28.60 22.01
N GLN A 60 8.60 28.63 20.90
CA GLN A 60 8.77 29.63 19.83
C GLN A 60 8.06 30.96 20.12
N ARG A 61 7.31 31.07 21.22
CA ARG A 61 6.46 32.22 21.57
C ARG A 61 5.47 32.59 20.46
N LYS A 62 4.99 31.58 19.73
CA LYS A 62 3.98 31.72 18.69
C LYS A 62 2.63 31.23 19.22
N ASN A 63 1.57 31.93 18.85
CA ASN A 63 0.19 31.54 19.13
C ASN A 63 -0.59 31.55 17.81
N GLU A 64 -0.25 30.60 16.94
CA GLU A 64 -0.80 30.48 15.59
C GLU A 64 -1.81 29.33 15.56
N THR A 65 -2.97 29.57 14.93
CA THR A 65 -3.93 28.50 14.58
C THR A 65 -3.39 27.67 13.44
N ASP A 66 -3.58 26.36 13.50
CA ASP A 66 -3.15 25.44 12.45
C ASP A 66 -4.32 25.17 11.50
N ILE A 67 -4.23 25.73 10.29
CA ILE A 67 -5.27 25.58 9.25
C ILE A 67 -5.51 24.12 8.80
N TYR A 68 -4.57 23.21 9.07
CA TYR A 68 -4.68 21.79 8.72
C TYR A 68 -5.27 20.96 9.86
N LEU A 69 -5.00 21.33 11.10
CA LEU A 69 -5.41 20.56 12.28
C LEU A 69 -6.67 21.11 12.95
N ASP A 70 -6.88 22.42 12.91
CA ASP A 70 -8.00 23.07 13.54
C ASP A 70 -9.28 22.92 12.71
N ARG A 71 -10.34 22.48 13.37
CA ARG A 71 -11.67 22.36 12.76
C ARG A 71 -12.40 23.70 12.81
N ILE A 72 -11.96 24.65 11.98
CA ILE A 72 -12.52 26.01 11.93
C ILE A 72 -13.35 26.17 10.64
N GLY A 73 -14.60 26.61 10.78
CA GLY A 73 -15.48 26.84 9.63
C GLY A 73 -15.63 25.60 8.73
N LYS A 74 -15.06 25.65 7.52
CA LYS A 74 -15.11 24.57 6.52
C LYS A 74 -13.93 23.59 6.59
N PHE A 75 -12.93 23.83 7.45
CA PHE A 75 -11.78 22.93 7.60
C PHE A 75 -12.17 21.66 8.36
N LEU A 76 -11.75 20.50 7.85
CA LEU A 76 -12.11 19.18 8.41
C LEU A 76 -11.30 18.81 9.66
N GLY A 77 -10.17 19.49 9.89
CA GLY A 77 -9.21 19.19 10.95
C GLY A 77 -8.32 17.99 10.61
N SER A 78 -7.82 17.29 11.64
CA SER A 78 -6.79 16.24 11.49
C SER A 78 -7.30 14.85 11.06
N LYS A 79 -8.62 14.60 11.09
CA LYS A 79 -9.21 13.27 10.91
C LYS A 79 -9.86 13.09 9.54
N TYR A 80 -9.46 12.03 8.84
CA TYR A 80 -9.93 11.73 7.48
C TYR A 80 -10.21 10.24 7.30
N LYS A 81 -11.28 9.90 6.58
CA LYS A 81 -11.50 8.53 6.13
C LYS A 81 -10.46 8.19 5.04
N LYS A 82 -9.70 7.11 5.25
CA LYS A 82 -8.63 6.63 4.35
C LYS A 82 -8.79 5.14 4.10
N VAL A 83 -8.14 4.63 3.07
CA VAL A 83 -8.02 3.19 2.79
C VAL A 83 -6.57 2.77 3.01
N LEU A 84 -6.34 1.81 3.90
CA LEU A 84 -5.01 1.33 4.26
C LEU A 84 -4.87 -0.15 3.94
N TYR A 85 -3.63 -0.57 3.66
CA TYR A 85 -3.28 -1.98 3.53
C TYR A 85 -2.94 -2.57 4.90
N ARG A 86 -3.60 -3.68 5.26
CA ARG A 86 -3.39 -4.39 6.52
C ARG A 86 -3.14 -5.88 6.26
N GLN A 87 -2.21 -6.46 7.00
CA GLN A 87 -1.88 -7.88 6.91
C GLN A 87 -2.82 -8.70 7.80
N TYR A 88 -3.12 -9.90 7.34
CA TYR A 88 -3.90 -10.91 8.04
C TYR A 88 -3.11 -12.19 8.19
N ASP A 89 -3.46 -12.95 9.23
CA ASP A 89 -2.74 -14.20 9.54
C ASP A 89 -3.03 -15.30 8.51
N ASP A 90 -4.23 -15.29 7.92
CA ASP A 90 -4.67 -16.34 7.01
C ASP A 90 -5.70 -15.86 5.97
N ILE A 91 -6.10 -16.80 5.11
CA ILE A 91 -7.10 -16.62 4.04
C ILE A 91 -8.49 -16.27 4.56
N THR A 92 -8.80 -16.41 5.85
CA THR A 92 -10.14 -16.09 6.37
C THR A 92 -10.34 -14.59 6.51
N PHE A 93 -9.25 -13.81 6.62
CA PHE A 93 -9.26 -12.37 6.90
C PHE A 93 -10.06 -12.01 8.16
N LYS A 94 -10.01 -12.88 9.18
CA LYS A 94 -10.64 -12.66 10.49
C LYS A 94 -9.70 -11.97 11.48
N ASN A 95 -8.45 -12.45 11.56
CA ASN A 95 -7.46 -11.95 12.50
C ASN A 95 -6.43 -11.09 11.78
N GLN A 96 -6.44 -9.79 12.05
CA GLN A 96 -5.43 -8.89 11.54
C GLN A 96 -4.12 -9.15 12.27
N THR A 97 -3.03 -9.33 11.52
CA THR A 97 -1.70 -9.55 12.09
C THR A 97 -1.31 -8.35 12.94
N LYS A 98 -0.94 -8.62 14.19
CA LYS A 98 -0.50 -7.60 15.14
C LYS A 98 0.88 -7.10 14.72
N ARG A 99 1.03 -5.77 14.71
CA ARG A 99 2.34 -5.14 14.52
C ARG A 99 3.18 -5.24 15.78
N ASN A 100 4.45 -5.54 15.61
CA ASN A 100 5.43 -5.53 16.69
C ASN A 100 5.79 -4.07 17.07
N GLU A 101 6.46 -3.87 18.20
CA GLU A 101 6.88 -2.52 18.63
C GLU A 101 7.75 -1.83 17.57
N ASP A 102 8.66 -2.58 16.95
CA ASP A 102 9.53 -2.11 15.88
C ASP A 102 8.76 -1.68 14.63
N GLU A 103 7.52 -2.14 14.43
CA GLU A 103 6.69 -1.81 13.27
C GLU A 103 5.67 -0.71 13.56
N LYS A 104 5.60 -0.22 14.80
CA LYS A 104 4.64 0.81 15.20
C LYS A 104 4.79 2.09 14.39
N HIS A 105 6.02 2.42 14.00
CA HIS A 105 6.35 3.60 13.19
C HIS A 105 5.77 3.56 11.77
N LEU A 106 5.40 2.39 11.25
CA LEU A 106 4.84 2.25 9.90
C LEU A 106 3.45 2.87 9.78
N ASP A 107 2.67 2.88 10.86
CA ASP A 107 1.38 3.55 11.01
C ASP A 107 0.48 3.48 9.76
N ILE A 108 0.49 4.50 8.88
CA ILE A 108 -0.33 4.58 7.66
C ILE A 108 0.11 3.62 6.55
N LEU A 109 1.38 3.23 6.53
CA LEU A 109 1.97 2.33 5.54
C LEU A 109 1.39 0.93 5.67
N GLY A 110 1.53 0.14 4.61
CA GLY A 110 1.18 -1.28 4.60
C GLY A 110 2.13 -2.14 5.45
N PRO A 111 1.96 -3.46 5.45
CA PRO A 111 2.96 -4.37 6.01
C PRO A 111 4.27 -4.30 5.23
N LEU A 112 5.40 -4.54 5.92
CA LEU A 112 6.69 -4.68 5.26
C LEU A 112 6.76 -6.05 4.57
N ILE A 113 7.24 -6.03 3.33
CA ILE A 113 7.46 -7.24 2.54
C ILE A 113 8.94 -7.25 2.15
N PHE A 114 9.66 -8.23 2.69
CA PHE A 114 11.07 -8.45 2.37
C PHE A 114 11.20 -9.71 1.51
N LEU A 115 11.95 -9.59 0.42
CA LEU A 115 12.26 -10.65 -0.52
C LEU A 115 13.72 -10.56 -0.91
N THR A 116 14.38 -11.71 -1.03
CA THR A 116 15.71 -11.87 -1.61
C THR A 116 15.57 -12.08 -3.13
N PRO A 117 16.55 -11.67 -3.96
CA PRO A 117 16.54 -12.02 -5.38
C PRO A 117 16.34 -13.53 -5.60
N GLY A 118 15.46 -13.89 -6.53
CA GLY A 118 15.07 -15.29 -6.77
C GLY A 118 13.89 -15.79 -5.91
N GLN A 119 13.43 -15.03 -4.92
CA GLN A 119 12.23 -15.39 -4.16
C GLN A 119 10.94 -14.99 -4.87
N LYS A 120 9.92 -15.83 -4.67
CA LYS A 120 8.54 -15.58 -5.09
C LYS A 120 7.65 -15.29 -3.89
N ILE A 121 6.77 -14.32 -4.05
CA ILE A 121 5.70 -14.03 -3.10
C ILE A 121 4.35 -14.17 -3.78
N ARG A 122 3.41 -14.82 -3.09
CA ARG A 122 2.00 -14.83 -3.43
C ARG A 122 1.22 -13.96 -2.46
N ILE A 123 0.68 -12.85 -2.97
CA ILE A 123 -0.20 -11.97 -2.21
C ILE A 123 -1.65 -12.35 -2.49
N VAL A 124 -2.34 -12.83 -1.46
CA VAL A 124 -3.79 -13.00 -1.49
C VAL A 124 -4.42 -11.69 -1.02
N PHE A 125 -4.99 -10.95 -1.97
CA PHE A 125 -5.52 -9.62 -1.74
C PHE A 125 -7.05 -9.63 -1.63
N LYS A 126 -7.59 -9.07 -0.54
CA LYS A 126 -9.03 -8.86 -0.32
C LYS A 126 -9.37 -7.38 -0.28
N ASN A 127 -10.45 -6.99 -0.97
CA ASN A 127 -10.91 -5.60 -0.92
C ASN A 127 -12.11 -5.46 0.04
N LYS A 128 -11.87 -4.96 1.25
CA LYS A 128 -12.90 -4.66 2.25
C LYS A 128 -13.38 -3.21 2.19
N ALA A 129 -12.85 -2.40 1.26
CA ALA A 129 -13.26 -1.01 1.06
C ALA A 129 -14.45 -0.91 0.09
N SER A 130 -15.01 0.30 -0.04
CA SER A 130 -16.22 0.56 -0.82
C SER A 130 -16.00 0.75 -2.34
N ARG A 131 -14.74 0.81 -2.79
CA ARG A 131 -14.38 1.08 -4.20
C ARG A 131 -13.38 0.06 -4.71
N PRO A 132 -13.25 -0.16 -6.03
CA PRO A 132 -12.28 -1.11 -6.58
C PRO A 132 -10.83 -0.69 -6.25
N TYR A 133 -10.04 -1.64 -5.76
CA TYR A 133 -8.62 -1.44 -5.43
C TYR A 133 -7.75 -2.57 -5.98
N SER A 134 -6.44 -2.34 -6.08
CA SER A 134 -5.48 -3.35 -6.51
C SER A 134 -4.13 -3.11 -5.84
N ILE A 135 -3.33 -4.16 -5.71
CA ILE A 135 -1.95 -4.08 -5.21
C ILE A 135 -0.95 -4.43 -6.31
N HIS A 136 0.15 -3.69 -6.40
CA HIS A 136 1.28 -3.92 -7.30
C HIS A 136 2.53 -3.28 -6.68
N ALA A 137 3.70 -3.89 -6.88
CA ALA A 137 4.97 -3.38 -6.38
C ALA A 137 5.87 -2.92 -7.52
N HIS A 138 6.76 -1.97 -7.24
CA HIS A 138 7.83 -1.61 -8.18
C HIS A 138 8.99 -2.61 -8.05
N GLY A 139 9.73 -2.84 -9.13
CA GLY A 139 10.94 -3.70 -9.10
C GLY A 139 10.66 -5.20 -9.01
N VAL A 140 9.46 -5.66 -9.36
CA VAL A 140 9.10 -7.08 -9.36
C VAL A 140 8.66 -7.55 -10.75
N LYS A 141 8.90 -8.82 -11.08
CA LYS A 141 8.31 -9.48 -12.26
C LYS A 141 6.94 -10.04 -11.92
N THR A 142 6.05 -9.96 -12.89
CA THR A 142 4.75 -10.60 -12.89
C THR A 142 4.55 -11.31 -14.24
N ASN A 143 3.63 -12.26 -14.30
CA ASN A 143 3.37 -13.01 -15.52
C ASN A 143 2.67 -12.18 -16.61
N ASN A 144 2.01 -11.08 -16.24
CA ASN A 144 1.22 -10.28 -17.15
C ASN A 144 1.41 -8.78 -16.88
N SER A 145 1.46 -7.97 -17.94
CA SER A 145 1.59 -6.51 -17.86
C SER A 145 0.37 -5.81 -17.26
N THR A 146 -0.79 -6.47 -17.21
CA THR A 146 -2.03 -5.88 -16.70
C THR A 146 -2.23 -6.13 -15.22
N VAL A 147 -2.37 -5.04 -14.45
CA VAL A 147 -2.77 -5.11 -13.04
C VAL A 147 -4.29 -5.16 -12.95
N VAL A 148 -4.82 -6.28 -12.47
CA VAL A 148 -6.28 -6.45 -12.36
C VAL A 148 -6.83 -5.89 -11.04
N LEU A 149 -7.98 -5.21 -11.14
CA LEU A 149 -8.71 -4.62 -10.01
C LEU A 149 -9.53 -5.67 -9.24
N THR A 150 -9.55 -5.57 -7.93
CA THR A 150 -10.41 -6.36 -7.03
C THR A 150 -11.63 -5.51 -6.65
N GLN A 151 -12.82 -6.02 -6.98
CA GLN A 151 -14.08 -5.35 -6.68
C GLN A 151 -14.37 -5.32 -5.17
N PRO A 152 -15.15 -4.34 -4.68
CA PRO A 152 -15.62 -4.32 -3.29
C PRO A 152 -16.39 -5.59 -2.91
N GLY A 153 -16.22 -6.05 -1.67
CA GLY A 153 -17.10 -7.04 -1.06
C GLY A 153 -16.40 -8.27 -0.50
N ASN A 154 -17.14 -9.05 0.28
CA ASN A 154 -16.59 -10.15 1.08
C ASN A 154 -16.16 -11.37 0.25
N CYS A 155 -16.70 -11.51 -0.96
CA CYS A 155 -16.47 -12.66 -1.84
C CYS A 155 -15.27 -12.46 -2.78
N PHE A 156 -14.89 -11.21 -3.08
CA PHE A 156 -13.87 -10.94 -4.08
C PHE A 156 -12.47 -10.95 -3.46
N ARG A 157 -11.67 -11.90 -3.92
CA ARG A 157 -10.25 -12.03 -3.59
C ARG A 157 -9.49 -12.22 -4.89
N ARG A 158 -8.25 -11.73 -4.91
CA ARG A 158 -7.34 -11.97 -6.02
C ARG A 158 -6.00 -12.40 -5.52
N GLU A 159 -5.44 -13.37 -6.22
CA GLU A 159 -4.08 -13.83 -6.01
C GLU A 159 -3.17 -13.08 -6.97
N LYS A 160 -2.04 -12.60 -6.45
CA LYS A 160 -1.02 -11.94 -7.23
C LYS A 160 0.33 -12.51 -6.86
N SER A 161 1.02 -13.09 -7.82
CA SER A 161 2.38 -13.56 -7.62
C SER A 161 3.35 -12.49 -8.12
N PHE A 162 4.32 -12.14 -7.27
CA PHE A 162 5.41 -11.24 -7.58
C PHE A 162 6.73 -11.98 -7.37
N THR A 163 7.71 -11.63 -8.19
CA THR A 163 9.04 -12.22 -8.11
C THR A 163 10.06 -11.10 -8.00
N ALA A 164 10.95 -11.19 -7.02
CA ALA A 164 11.99 -10.18 -6.78
C ALA A 164 13.21 -10.40 -7.69
N PHE A 165 13.74 -9.31 -8.24
CA PHE A 165 14.96 -9.29 -9.05
C PHE A 165 15.95 -8.28 -8.46
N VAL A 166 17.21 -8.68 -8.34
CA VAL A 166 18.39 -7.81 -8.38
C VAL A 166 19.43 -8.52 -9.22
#